data_AF-A0A821VTE5-F1
#
_entry.id   AF-A0A821VTE5-F1
#
_cell.length_a   1.000
_cell.length_b   1.000
_cell.length_c   1.000
_cell.angle_alpha   90.00
_cell.angle_beta   90.00
_cell.angle_gamma   90.00
#
_symmetry.space_group_name_H-M   'P 1'
#
loop_
_entity.id
_entity.type
_entity.pdbx_description
1 polymer ?
#
loop_
_entity_poly.entity_id
_entity_poly.type
_entity_poly.pdbx_seq_one_letter_code
_entity_poly.pdbx_strand_id
1 'polypeptide(L)'
;MIVDVVKNWHPQDPPSDEMLKWIEATARPLFVMTSFFICYLIPIQGAFVAFVGNLCTTMLAFVFPAVMELCILYPNDYGYYKVYLIKDLLIVMFGMTSFLVGVPLCAYLIYVRVLSLKAVNNVEFY
;
A
#
# COMPACT_ATOMS: atom_id res chain seq x y z
N MET A 1 -1.92 -15.25 -15.46
CA MET A 1 -0.62 -14.81 -14.89
C MET A 1 -0.48 -15.10 -13.40
N ILE A 2 -1.26 -14.50 -12.49
CA ILE A 2 -1.20 -14.85 -11.04
C ILE A 2 -1.67 -16.30 -10.79
N VAL A 3 -2.69 -16.75 -11.54
CA VAL A 3 -3.22 -18.14 -11.47
C VAL A 3 -2.24 -19.17 -12.01
N ASP A 4 -1.51 -18.88 -13.11
CA ASP A 4 -0.48 -19.77 -13.65
C ASP A 4 0.65 -20.02 -12.65
N VAL A 5 1.04 -18.98 -11.90
CA VAL A 5 2.07 -19.08 -10.86
C VAL A 5 1.56 -19.95 -9.70
N VAL A 6 0.33 -19.72 -9.21
CA VAL A 6 -0.26 -20.54 -8.12
C VAL A 6 -0.41 -22.01 -8.53
N LYS A 7 -0.84 -22.27 -9.77
CA LYS A 7 -0.98 -23.62 -10.32
C LYS A 7 0.38 -24.32 -10.49
N ASN A 8 1.46 -23.57 -10.65
CA ASN A 8 2.83 -24.08 -10.81
C ASN A 8 3.54 -24.40 -9.47
N TRP A 9 3.09 -23.83 -8.35
CA TRP A 9 3.69 -24.08 -7.02
C TRP A 9 3.22 -25.37 -6.33
N HIS A 10 2.10 -25.99 -6.75
CA HIS A 10 1.57 -27.23 -6.18
C HIS A 10 1.35 -28.32 -7.26
N PRO A 11 2.34 -29.19 -7.50
CA PRO A 11 2.20 -30.30 -8.45
C PRO A 11 1.45 -31.54 -7.91
N GLN A 12 1.03 -31.57 -6.64
CA GLN A 12 0.62 -32.82 -5.96
C GLN A 12 -0.74 -32.75 -5.26
N ASP A 13 -1.73 -32.09 -5.87
CA ASP A 13 -3.18 -32.39 -5.79
C ASP A 13 -3.91 -31.15 -6.32
N PRO A 14 -4.59 -31.18 -7.49
CA PRO A 14 -5.32 -30.03 -7.98
C PRO A 14 -6.55 -29.80 -7.09
N PRO A 15 -6.63 -28.72 -6.28
CA PRO A 15 -7.89 -28.39 -5.64
C PRO A 15 -8.89 -28.09 -6.76
N SER A 16 -10.01 -28.83 -6.75
CA SER A 16 -11.14 -28.78 -7.68
C SER A 16 -11.16 -27.53 -8.57
N ASP A 17 -11.14 -27.72 -9.90
CA ASP A 17 -11.24 -26.62 -10.88
C ASP A 17 -12.44 -25.70 -10.60
N GLU A 18 -13.47 -26.19 -9.90
CA GLU A 18 -14.56 -25.36 -9.40
C GLU A 18 -14.14 -24.40 -8.28
N MET A 19 -13.40 -24.85 -7.25
CA MET A 19 -12.96 -23.96 -6.16
C MET A 19 -12.06 -22.84 -6.68
N LEU A 20 -11.19 -23.14 -7.65
CA LEU A 20 -10.33 -22.15 -8.29
C LEU A 20 -11.17 -21.10 -9.04
N LYS A 21 -12.18 -21.54 -9.80
CA LYS A 21 -13.14 -20.66 -10.49
C LYS A 21 -13.95 -19.82 -9.50
N TRP A 22 -14.40 -20.40 -8.39
CA TRP A 22 -15.15 -19.68 -7.35
C TRP A 22 -14.30 -18.60 -6.67
N ILE A 23 -13.04 -18.90 -6.33
CA ILE A 23 -12.13 -17.92 -5.74
C ILE A 23 -11.88 -16.77 -6.71
N GLU A 24 -11.60 -17.06 -7.99
CA GLU A 24 -11.39 -16.03 -9.00
C GLU A 24 -12.65 -15.18 -9.23
N ALA A 25 -13.81 -15.83 -9.33
CA ALA A 25 -15.10 -15.17 -9.52
C ALA A 25 -15.49 -14.30 -8.32
N THR A 26 -15.07 -14.66 -7.11
CA THR A 26 -15.42 -13.93 -5.87
C THR A 26 -14.42 -12.82 -5.55
N ALA A 27 -13.14 -12.98 -5.91
CA ALA A 27 -12.10 -12.00 -5.59
C ALA A 27 -12.31 -10.64 -6.31
N ARG A 28 -12.72 -10.65 -7.58
CA ARG A 28 -13.01 -9.41 -8.33
C ARG A 28 -14.13 -8.58 -7.70
N PRO A 29 -15.35 -9.11 -7.47
CA PRO A 29 -16.41 -8.34 -6.85
C PRO A 29 -16.07 -7.95 -5.42
N LEU A 30 -15.38 -8.77 -4.64
CA LEU A 30 -14.94 -8.39 -3.28
C LEU A 30 -14.04 -7.15 -3.28
N PHE A 31 -13.07 -7.08 -4.18
CA PHE A 31 -12.18 -5.93 -4.28
C PHE A 31 -12.93 -4.65 -4.67
N VAL A 32 -13.86 -4.77 -5.62
CA VAL A 32 -14.71 -3.66 -6.08
C VAL A 32 -15.65 -3.20 -4.97
N MET A 33 -16.33 -4.13 -4.27
CA MET A 33 -17.23 -3.83 -3.16
C MET A 33 -16.51 -3.12 -2.01
N THR A 34 -15.29 -3.55 -1.69
CA THR A 34 -14.44 -2.89 -0.69
C THR A 34 -14.15 -1.44 -1.09
N SER A 35 -13.83 -1.20 -2.37
CA SER A 35 -13.58 0.13 -2.91
C SER A 35 -14.82 1.04 -2.83
N PHE A 36 -16.00 0.49 -3.12
CA PHE A 36 -17.28 1.21 -2.98
C PHE A 36 -17.60 1.57 -1.53
N PHE A 37 -17.37 0.64 -0.59
CA PHE A 37 -17.52 0.91 0.84
C PHE A 37 -16.64 2.08 1.31
N ILE A 38 -15.37 2.08 0.89
CA ILE A 38 -14.43 3.16 1.20
C ILE A 38 -14.89 4.49 0.57
N CYS A 39 -15.39 4.44 -0.67
CA CYS A 39 -15.90 5.61 -1.37
C CYS A 39 -17.16 6.20 -0.72
N TYR A 40 -17.99 5.35 -0.11
CA TYR A 40 -19.19 5.79 0.63
C TYR A 40 -18.82 6.46 1.97
N LEU A 41 -17.80 5.95 2.66
CA LEU A 41 -17.34 6.50 3.94
C LEU A 41 -16.58 7.83 3.79
N ILE A 42 -15.93 8.05 2.64
CA ILE A 42 -15.03 9.19 2.43
C ILE A 42 -15.59 10.07 1.31
N PRO A 43 -16.19 11.24 1.63
CA PRO A 43 -16.66 12.19 0.60
C PRO A 43 -15.52 12.85 -0.20
N ILE A 44 -14.25 12.67 0.21
CA ILE A 44 -13.06 13.26 -0.42
C ILE A 44 -12.09 12.14 -0.85
N GLN A 45 -12.34 11.52 -2.01
CA GLN A 45 -11.58 10.38 -2.51
C GLN A 45 -10.08 10.67 -2.70
N GLY A 46 -9.72 11.92 -3.04
CA GLY A 46 -8.32 12.31 -3.27
C GLY A 46 -7.42 12.18 -2.04
N ALA A 47 -7.96 12.38 -0.84
CA ALA A 47 -7.19 12.25 0.40
C ALA A 47 -6.81 10.80 0.71
N PHE A 48 -7.75 9.88 0.45
CA PHE A 48 -7.50 8.45 0.61
C PHE A 48 -6.45 7.95 -0.39
N VAL A 49 -6.56 8.37 -1.66
CA VAL A 49 -5.58 8.01 -2.70
C VAL A 49 -4.18 8.54 -2.35
N ALA A 50 -4.05 9.76 -1.84
CA ALA A 50 -2.76 10.30 -1.42
C ALA A 50 -2.15 9.54 -0.24
N PHE A 51 -2.96 9.15 0.75
CA PHE A 51 -2.52 8.36 1.89
C PHE A 51 -2.05 6.95 1.46
N VAL A 52 -2.87 6.24 0.69
CA VAL A 52 -2.51 4.90 0.17
C VAL A 52 -1.32 4.99 -0.78
N GLY A 53 -1.21 6.04 -1.59
CA GLY A 53 -0.08 6.30 -2.46
C GLY A 53 1.23 6.47 -1.69
N ASN A 54 1.22 7.24 -0.60
CA ASN A 54 2.39 7.37 0.27
C ASN A 54 2.74 6.05 0.96
N LEU A 55 1.74 5.31 1.46
CA LEU A 55 1.94 3.98 2.06
C LEU A 55 2.56 2.97 1.08
N CYS A 56 2.03 2.92 -0.14
CA CYS A 56 2.47 1.98 -1.17
C CYS A 56 3.86 2.37 -1.69
N THR A 57 4.12 3.66 -1.85
CA THR A 57 5.45 4.18 -2.21
C THR A 57 6.47 3.81 -1.15
N THR A 58 6.12 3.95 0.14
CA THR A 58 6.96 3.41 1.21
C THR A 58 7.14 1.92 1.01
N MET A 59 6.09 1.07 1.00
CA MET A 59 6.31 -0.38 0.82
C MET A 59 7.17 -0.74 -0.41
N LEU A 60 6.89 -0.23 -1.61
CA LEU A 60 7.65 -0.62 -2.80
C LEU A 60 9.06 -0.02 -2.87
N ALA A 61 9.21 1.29 -2.64
CA ALA A 61 10.52 1.94 -2.73
C ALA A 61 11.47 1.47 -1.61
N PHE A 62 10.91 0.87 -0.57
CA PHE A 62 11.59 0.53 0.66
C PHE A 62 11.84 -0.95 0.86
N VAL A 63 10.76 -1.73 0.82
CA VAL A 63 10.79 -3.16 1.10
C VAL A 63 11.48 -3.89 -0.05
N PHE A 64 11.32 -3.43 -1.29
CA PHE A 64 11.94 -4.07 -2.44
C PHE A 64 13.48 -4.05 -2.39
N PRO A 65 14.16 -2.90 -2.20
CA PRO A 65 15.63 -2.90 -2.06
C PRO A 65 16.11 -3.60 -0.79
N ALA A 66 15.38 -3.50 0.33
CA ALA A 66 15.74 -4.21 1.57
C ALA A 66 15.73 -5.73 1.38
N VAL A 67 14.67 -6.27 0.75
CA VAL A 67 14.55 -7.71 0.46
C VAL A 67 15.57 -8.15 -0.59
N MET A 68 15.82 -7.35 -1.63
CA MET A 68 16.83 -7.66 -2.65
C MET A 68 18.23 -7.78 -2.04
N GLU A 69 18.63 -6.81 -1.21
CA GLU A 69 19.92 -6.84 -0.52
C GLU A 69 20.00 -8.03 0.47
N LEU A 70 18.89 -8.42 1.10
CA LEU A 70 18.84 -9.57 2.03
C LEU A 70 19.07 -10.88 1.30
N CYS A 71 18.46 -11.02 0.12
CA CYS A 71 18.64 -12.18 -0.74
C CYS A 71 20.08 -12.28 -1.25
N ILE A 72 20.71 -11.16 -1.60
CA ILE A 72 22.10 -11.11 -2.10
C ILE A 72 23.13 -11.36 -1.01
N LEU A 73 22.90 -10.94 0.23
CA LEU A 73 23.86 -11.09 1.33
C LEU A 73 23.79 -12.48 2.00
N TYR A 74 22.74 -13.26 1.76
CA TYR A 74 22.53 -14.58 2.34
C TYR A 74 23.71 -15.60 2.20
N PRO A 75 24.55 -15.61 1.14
CA PRO A 75 25.58 -16.63 0.95
C PRO A 75 27.00 -16.30 1.46
N ASN A 76 27.29 -15.09 1.97
CA ASN A 76 28.60 -14.80 2.55
C ASN A 76 28.44 -14.33 4.00
N ASP A 77 29.13 -15.03 4.92
CA ASP A 77 29.35 -14.66 6.31
C ASP A 77 29.31 -13.14 6.50
N TYR A 78 28.46 -12.68 7.43
CA TYR A 78 28.26 -11.30 7.86
C TYR A 78 29.61 -10.55 7.99
N GLY A 79 30.08 -10.00 6.86
CA GLY A 79 31.48 -9.64 6.66
C GLY A 79 31.76 -8.16 6.88
N TYR A 80 32.49 -7.90 7.96
CA TYR A 80 33.46 -6.82 8.22
C TYR A 80 33.12 -5.34 8.15
N TYR A 81 32.00 -4.91 7.57
CA TYR A 81 31.67 -3.49 7.60
C TYR A 81 30.17 -3.35 7.79
N LYS A 82 29.77 -2.63 8.84
CA LYS A 82 28.38 -2.27 9.20
C LYS A 82 27.58 -1.56 8.09
N VAL A 83 27.99 -1.61 6.81
CA VAL A 83 27.29 -1.05 5.65
C VAL A 83 25.89 -1.65 5.53
N TYR A 84 25.70 -2.92 5.86
CA TYR A 84 24.38 -3.53 5.78
C TYR A 84 23.42 -2.95 6.82
N LEU A 85 23.90 -2.75 8.04
CA LEU A 85 23.16 -2.04 9.10
C LEU A 85 22.90 -0.57 8.74
N ILE A 86 23.87 0.12 8.11
CA ILE A 86 23.70 1.52 7.69
C ILE A 86 22.66 1.64 6.57
N LYS A 87 22.66 0.68 5.63
CA LYS A 87 21.73 0.63 4.51
C LYS A 87 20.33 0.41 5.01
N ASP A 88 20.12 -0.60 5.86
CA ASP A 88 18.82 -0.88 6.48
C ASP A 88 18.30 0.32 7.29
N LEU A 89 19.18 1.01 8.03
CA LEU A 89 18.83 2.22 8.79
C LEU A 89 18.49 3.42 7.90
N LEU A 90 19.29 3.71 6.87
CA LEU A 90 19.01 4.79 5.90
C LEU A 90 17.70 4.53 5.19
N ILE A 91 17.49 3.26 4.86
CA ILE A 91 16.23 2.75 4.40
C ILE A 91 15.21 3.21 5.49
N VAL A 92 15.20 2.70 6.73
CA VAL A 92 14.06 2.88 7.66
C VAL A 92 13.74 4.36 7.89
N MET A 93 14.76 5.20 7.93
CA MET A 93 14.65 6.64 8.05
C MET A 93 13.92 7.31 6.87
N PHE A 94 14.21 6.92 5.63
CA PHE A 94 13.49 7.43 4.46
C PHE A 94 12.02 7.01 4.45
N GLY A 95 11.75 5.74 4.74
CA GLY A 95 10.36 5.22 4.80
C GLY A 95 9.52 5.93 5.87
N MET A 96 10.09 6.14 7.06
CA MET A 96 9.45 6.89 8.14
C MET A 96 9.24 8.36 7.78
N THR A 97 10.20 9.00 7.11
CA THR A 97 10.08 10.42 6.72
C THR A 97 8.95 10.62 5.70
N SER A 98 8.81 9.75 4.70
CA SER A 98 7.73 9.82 3.71
C SER A 98 6.35 9.63 4.34
N PHE A 99 6.25 8.78 5.36
CA PHE A 99 5.00 8.56 6.10
C PHE A 99 4.68 9.76 7.01
N LEU A 100 5.65 10.22 7.78
CA LEU A 100 5.51 11.35 8.71
C LEU A 100 5.20 12.67 8.02
N VAL A 101 5.67 12.89 6.78
CA VAL A 101 5.30 14.08 5.99
C VAL A 101 3.92 13.90 5.32
N GLY A 102 3.64 12.70 4.82
CA GLY A 102 2.42 12.40 4.07
C GLY A 102 1.13 12.51 4.87
N VAL A 103 1.10 11.92 6.07
CA VAL A 103 -0.10 11.87 6.91
C VAL A 103 -0.57 13.25 7.38
N PRO A 104 0.25 14.09 8.02
CA PRO A 104 -0.18 15.40 8.48
C PRO A 104 -0.47 16.36 7.32
N LEU A 105 0.27 16.27 6.20
CA LEU A 105 -0.03 17.08 5.01
C LEU A 105 -1.40 16.73 4.42
N CYS A 106 -1.71 15.44 4.29
CA CYS A 106 -3.03 14.98 3.85
C CYS A 106 -4.12 15.44 4.82
N ALA A 107 -3.91 15.26 6.13
CA ALA A 107 -4.87 15.68 7.15
C ALA A 107 -5.13 17.20 7.13
N TYR A 108 -4.07 18.01 6.97
CA TYR A 108 -4.17 19.46 6.87
C TYR A 108 -4.95 19.90 5.63
N LEU A 109 -4.67 19.29 4.46
CA LEU A 109 -5.40 19.58 3.23
C LEU A 109 -6.88 19.23 3.34
N ILE A 110 -7.22 18.09 3.95
CA ILE A 110 -8.62 17.70 4.20
C ILE A 110 -9.29 18.72 5.10
N TYR A 111 -8.64 19.10 6.21
CA TYR A 111 -9.18 20.05 7.17
C TYR A 111 -9.52 21.39 6.51
N VAL A 112 -8.61 21.93 5.70
CA VAL A 112 -8.82 23.19 4.96
C VAL A 112 -9.94 23.06 3.93
N ARG A 113 -10.02 21.95 3.20
CA ARG A 113 -11.08 21.71 2.20
C ARG A 113 -12.45 21.55 2.84
N VAL A 114 -12.53 20.84 3.96
CA VAL A 114 -13.78 20.69 4.74
C VAL A 114 -14.23 22.06 5.30
N LEU A 115 -13.30 22.85 5.82
CA LEU A 115 -13.62 24.20 6.32
C LEU A 115 -14.11 25.12 5.19
N SER A 116 -13.50 25.05 4.01
CA SER A 116 -13.88 25.85 2.84
C SER A 116 -15.28 25.48 2.33
N LEU A 117 -15.67 24.19 2.35
CA LEU A 117 -17.04 23.77 2.02
C LEU A 117 -18.06 24.28 3.04
N LYS A 118 -17.71 24.25 4.33
CA LYS A 118 -18.58 24.76 5.40
C LYS A 118 -18.77 26.27 5.32
N ALA A 119 -17.73 27.01 4.92
CA ALA A 119 -17.77 28.45 4.71
C ALA A 119 -18.65 28.81 3.50
N VAL A 120 -18.45 28.17 2.33
CA VAL A 120 -19.26 28.39 1.11
C VAL A 120 -20.75 28.13 1.37
N ASN A 121 -21.07 27.03 2.06
CA ASN A 121 -22.47 26.71 2.36
C ASN A 121 -23.13 27.76 3.26
N ASN A 122 -22.40 28.39 4.18
CA ASN A 122 -22.96 29.47 5.03
C ASN A 122 -23.22 30.79 4.29
N VAL A 123 -22.54 31.06 3.17
CA VAL A 123 -22.75 32.29 2.39
C VAL A 123 -23.91 32.18 1.41
N GLU A 124 -24.30 30.96 1.02
CA GLU A 124 -25.48 30.71 0.18
C GLU A 124 -26.81 30.83 0.94
N PHE A 125 -26.79 30.84 2.27
CA PHE A 125 -27.97 30.94 3.14
C PHE A 125 -28.29 32.37 3.63
N TYR A 126 -27.61 33.41 3.12
CA TYR A 126 -27.87 34.83 3.38
C TYR A 126 -28.23 35.57 2.09
#